data_AF-A0ABD3CRT7-F1
#
_entry.id   AF-A0ABD3CRT7-F1
#
_cell.length_a   1.000
_cell.length_b   1.000
_cell.length_c   1.000
_cell.angle_alpha   90.00
_cell.angle_beta   90.00
_cell.angle_gamma   90.00
#
_symmetry.space_group_name_H-M   'P 1'
#
loop_
_entity.id
_entity.type
_entity.pdbx_description
1 polymer ?
#
loop_
_entity_poly.entity_id
_entity_poly.type
_entity_poly.pdbx_seq_one_letter_code
_entity_poly.pdbx_strand_id
1 'polypeptide(L)'
;MSAYDNVVGGKLKLKGKALDVKAGGLKKKKKQKKQFDLISQALESENTELELTELNQEGEGGDAYKPPSGDESSANWDNNLTPAERRYMEQRDQINLHKLAKTSNKSHRDRIQDFNQYLANMSEHYDIPKVGPG
;
A
#
# COMPACT_ATOMS: atom_id res chain seq x y z
N MET A 1 10.02 -14.81 -35.82
CA MET A 1 8.64 -15.33 -35.66
C MET A 1 8.03 -14.65 -34.44
N SER A 2 6.87 -14.01 -34.57
CA SER A 2 6.19 -13.30 -33.47
C SER A 2 5.47 -14.28 -32.54
N ALA A 3 5.44 -13.96 -31.25
CA ALA A 3 5.06 -14.86 -30.16
C ALA A 3 3.54 -15.01 -29.92
N TYR A 4 2.67 -14.55 -30.84
CA TYR A 4 1.22 -14.46 -30.59
C TYR A 4 0.32 -15.07 -31.68
N ASP A 5 0.89 -15.82 -32.61
CA ASP A 5 0.14 -16.26 -33.80
C ASP A 5 -0.86 -17.41 -33.55
N ASN A 6 -0.87 -18.04 -32.37
CA ASN A 6 -1.71 -19.23 -32.10
C ASN A 6 -2.67 -19.11 -30.89
N VAL A 7 -2.94 -17.91 -30.38
CA VAL A 7 -3.83 -17.74 -29.24
C VAL A 7 -5.26 -17.51 -29.72
N VAL A 8 -6.16 -18.49 -29.49
CA VAL A 8 -7.60 -18.31 -29.73
C VAL A 8 -8.19 -17.56 -28.52
N GLY A 9 -8.36 -16.24 -28.68
CA GLY A 9 -8.97 -15.38 -27.68
C GLY A 9 -10.51 -15.42 -27.70
N GLY A 10 -11.14 -15.61 -26.54
CA GLY A 10 -12.59 -15.41 -26.31
C GLY A 10 -13.23 -16.40 -25.35
N LYS A 11 -14.39 -16.04 -24.75
CA LYS A 11 -15.20 -17.00 -23.98
C LYS A 11 -15.88 -17.96 -24.95
N LEU A 12 -15.71 -19.28 -24.79
CA LEU A 12 -16.50 -20.24 -25.57
C LEU A 12 -17.85 -20.42 -24.87
N LYS A 13 -18.87 -19.68 -25.32
CA LYS A 13 -20.27 -19.90 -24.94
C LYS A 13 -21.08 -20.17 -26.20
N LEU A 14 -21.77 -21.29 -26.23
CA LEU A 14 -22.50 -21.81 -27.39
C LEU A 14 -23.87 -21.12 -27.52
N LYS A 15 -24.30 -20.83 -28.75
CA LYS A 15 -25.60 -20.19 -29.01
C LYS A 15 -26.68 -21.26 -29.15
N GLY A 16 -27.46 -21.48 -28.08
CA GLY A 16 -28.57 -22.45 -28.01
C GLY A 16 -28.84 -22.90 -26.56
N LYS A 17 -30.00 -23.51 -26.26
CA LYS A 17 -30.23 -24.26 -25.00
C LYS A 17 -29.22 -25.42 -24.93
N ALA A 18 -28.59 -25.86 -23.84
CA ALA A 18 -28.23 -25.37 -22.50
C ALA A 18 -27.01 -26.23 -22.06
N LEU A 19 -26.28 -25.84 -21.02
CA LEU A 19 -25.60 -26.83 -20.16
C LEU A 19 -25.95 -26.45 -18.72
N ASP A 20 -26.79 -27.25 -18.07
CA ASP A 20 -26.82 -27.32 -16.62
C ASP A 20 -25.42 -27.71 -16.19
N VAL A 21 -24.59 -26.72 -15.87
CA VAL A 21 -23.31 -26.97 -15.25
C VAL A 21 -23.63 -27.35 -13.81
N LYS A 22 -24.04 -28.61 -13.61
CA LYS A 22 -23.84 -29.27 -12.33
C LYS A 22 -22.33 -29.27 -12.16
N ALA A 23 -21.80 -28.25 -11.48
CA ALA A 23 -20.42 -28.24 -11.00
C ALA A 23 -20.32 -29.32 -9.91
N GLY A 24 -20.38 -30.58 -10.35
CA GLY A 24 -20.25 -31.76 -9.53
C GLY A 24 -18.81 -31.87 -9.08
N GLY A 25 -18.59 -31.43 -7.83
CA GLY A 25 -17.66 -32.03 -6.89
C GLY A 25 -16.16 -31.83 -7.14
N LEU A 26 -15.46 -31.31 -6.13
CA LEU A 26 -14.48 -32.09 -5.35
C LEU A 26 -14.08 -31.22 -4.15
N LYS A 27 -14.56 -31.58 -2.94
CA LYS A 27 -14.06 -30.97 -1.69
C LYS A 27 -12.63 -31.44 -1.46
N LYS A 28 -11.64 -30.55 -1.67
CA LYS A 28 -10.26 -30.78 -1.21
C LYS A 28 -10.15 -30.43 0.28
N LYS A 29 -9.81 -31.42 1.11
CA LYS A 29 -9.47 -31.20 2.52
C LYS A 29 -8.00 -30.77 2.68
N LYS A 30 -7.83 -29.72 3.49
CA LYS A 30 -6.77 -29.43 4.49
C LYS A 30 -5.37 -28.99 4.03
N LYS A 31 -5.03 -27.74 4.38
CA LYS A 31 -3.85 -27.39 5.22
C LYS A 31 -4.15 -26.10 5.98
N GLN A 32 -3.65 -26.01 7.22
CA GLN A 32 -3.99 -24.96 8.20
C GLN A 32 -3.64 -23.56 7.67
N LYS A 33 -4.66 -22.71 7.49
CA LYS A 33 -4.58 -21.33 7.02
C LYS A 33 -4.59 -20.27 8.13
N LYS A 34 -4.50 -20.70 9.40
CA LYS A 34 -4.74 -19.82 10.55
C LYS A 34 -3.78 -18.63 10.65
N GLN A 35 -2.56 -18.72 10.09
CA GLN A 35 -1.61 -17.60 10.14
C GLN A 35 -1.85 -16.55 9.05
N PHE A 36 -2.39 -16.92 7.89
CA PHE A 36 -2.68 -15.93 6.85
C PHE A 36 -3.91 -15.10 7.21
N ASP A 37 -4.94 -15.73 7.78
CA ASP A 37 -6.17 -15.04 8.18
C ASP A 37 -5.91 -14.06 9.35
N LEU A 38 -4.99 -14.39 10.27
CA LEU A 38 -4.59 -13.48 11.36
C LEU A 38 -3.88 -12.22 10.85
N ILE A 39 -3.04 -12.35 9.83
CA ILE A 39 -2.31 -11.22 9.24
C ILE A 39 -3.27 -10.33 8.44
N SER A 40 -4.19 -10.91 7.67
CA SER A 40 -5.19 -10.14 6.92
C SER A 40 -6.14 -9.39 7.85
N GLN A 41 -6.55 -10.01 8.96
CA GLN A 41 -7.48 -9.41 9.92
C GLN A 41 -6.81 -8.29 10.76
N ALA A 42 -5.50 -8.38 11.02
CA ALA A 42 -4.71 -7.32 11.65
C ALA A 42 -4.51 -6.10 10.71
N LEU A 43 -4.29 -6.33 9.42
CA LEU A 43 -4.15 -5.26 8.43
C LEU A 43 -5.49 -4.53 8.19
N GLU A 44 -6.61 -5.24 8.21
CA GLU A 44 -7.95 -4.64 8.09
C GLU A 44 -8.33 -3.82 9.33
N SER A 45 -7.93 -4.26 10.53
CA SER A 45 -8.22 -3.52 11.78
C SER A 45 -7.44 -2.22 11.90
N GLU A 46 -6.14 -2.19 11.53
CA GLU A 46 -5.37 -0.93 11.52
C GLU A 46 -5.89 0.07 10.48
N ASN A 47 -6.41 -0.39 9.34
CA ASN A 47 -7.02 0.51 8.36
C ASN A 47 -8.34 1.10 8.86
N THR A 48 -9.17 0.32 9.58
CA THR A 48 -10.42 0.82 10.15
C THR A 48 -10.22 1.72 11.37
N GLU A 49 -9.17 1.52 12.17
CA GLU A 49 -8.90 2.32 13.36
C GLU A 49 -8.36 3.73 13.01
N LEU A 50 -7.60 3.83 11.92
CA LEU A 50 -7.19 5.12 11.34
C LEU A 50 -8.34 5.88 10.68
N GLU A 51 -9.39 5.19 10.21
CA GLU A 51 -10.57 5.81 9.58
C GLU A 51 -11.63 6.27 10.61
N LEU A 52 -11.69 5.63 11.79
CA LEU A 52 -12.66 5.94 12.85
C LEU A 52 -12.26 7.12 13.74
N THR A 53 -10.97 7.50 13.78
CA THR A 53 -10.50 8.60 14.64
C THR A 53 -10.72 10.00 14.03
N GLU A 54 -11.07 10.10 12.75
CA GLU A 54 -11.37 11.38 12.08
C GLU A 54 -12.87 11.74 12.01
N LEU A 55 -13.80 10.87 12.44
CA LEU A 55 -15.23 11.04 12.14
C LEU A 55 -16.17 11.22 13.34
N ASN A 56 -15.67 11.44 14.56
CA ASN A 56 -16.53 11.73 15.71
C ASN A 56 -16.53 13.23 16.10
N GLN A 57 -17.19 14.04 15.28
CA GLN A 57 -17.99 15.17 15.75
C GLN A 57 -19.39 15.06 15.11
N GLU A 58 -20.38 15.05 15.99
CA GLU A 58 -21.73 14.54 15.81
C GLU A 58 -22.62 15.42 14.91
N GLY A 59 -23.51 14.77 14.14
CA GLY A 59 -24.62 15.44 13.44
C GLY A 59 -25.38 14.51 12.50
N GLU A 60 -26.52 13.98 12.97
CA GLU A 60 -27.45 13.10 12.24
C GLU A 60 -27.97 13.69 10.92
N GLY A 61 -28.09 12.87 9.87
CA GLY A 61 -28.91 13.18 8.69
C GLY A 61 -28.42 12.49 7.42
N GLY A 62 -29.26 11.68 6.80
CA GLY A 62 -28.88 10.79 5.70
C GLY A 62 -28.61 11.45 4.35
N ASP A 63 -28.12 10.57 3.46
CA ASP A 63 -28.21 10.60 1.99
C ASP A 63 -27.03 11.18 1.17
N ALA A 64 -26.68 10.40 0.14
CA ALA A 64 -25.86 10.70 -1.03
C ALA A 64 -24.37 11.08 -0.84
N TYR A 65 -23.49 10.07 -0.84
CA TYR A 65 -22.09 10.25 -1.24
C TYR A 65 -21.98 10.60 -2.74
N LYS A 66 -22.18 11.87 -3.04
CA LYS A 66 -21.81 12.49 -4.30
C LYS A 66 -20.38 13.04 -4.08
N PRO A 67 -19.33 12.52 -4.73
CA PRO A 67 -18.02 13.13 -4.62
C PRO A 67 -18.11 14.55 -5.21
N PRO A 68 -17.80 15.62 -4.47
CA PRO A 68 -17.74 16.94 -5.06
C PRO A 68 -16.51 16.98 -5.97
N SER A 69 -16.74 16.72 -7.26
CA SER A 69 -15.92 17.29 -8.32
C SER A 69 -15.99 18.81 -8.17
N GLY A 70 -14.89 19.43 -7.73
CA GLY A 70 -14.78 20.87 -7.58
C GLY A 70 -13.34 21.25 -7.24
N ASP A 71 -12.65 21.81 -8.22
CA ASP A 71 -11.28 22.37 -8.16
C ASP A 71 -11.12 23.53 -7.15
N GLU A 72 -12.16 23.87 -6.38
CA GLU A 72 -12.16 25.02 -5.45
C GLU A 72 -11.65 24.73 -4.03
N SER A 73 -11.48 23.47 -3.61
CA SER A 73 -11.16 23.15 -2.21
C SER A 73 -9.67 23.26 -1.87
N SER A 74 -8.78 22.95 -2.82
CA SER A 74 -7.33 22.93 -2.57
C SER A 74 -6.74 24.33 -2.33
N ALA A 75 -7.25 25.36 -3.03
CA ALA A 75 -6.79 26.74 -2.87
C ALA A 75 -7.26 27.38 -1.55
N ASN A 76 -8.36 26.88 -0.99
CA ASN A 76 -8.91 27.40 0.25
C ASN A 76 -8.16 26.89 1.49
N TRP A 77 -7.55 25.70 1.46
CA TRP A 77 -6.73 25.21 2.58
C TRP A 77 -5.57 26.16 2.89
N ASP A 78 -4.78 26.53 1.89
CA ASP A 78 -3.61 27.42 2.04
C ASP A 78 -3.97 28.83 2.55
N ASN A 79 -5.18 29.31 2.27
CA ASN A 79 -5.65 30.61 2.74
C ASN A 79 -6.01 30.62 4.23
N ASN A 80 -6.30 29.45 4.82
CA ASN A 80 -6.58 29.32 6.25
C ASN A 80 -5.32 29.07 7.09
N LEU A 81 -4.15 28.91 6.45
CA LEU A 81 -2.89 28.64 7.15
C LEU A 81 -2.27 29.89 7.74
N THR A 82 -1.73 29.73 8.94
CA THR A 82 -0.91 30.75 9.57
C THR A 82 0.39 30.97 8.78
N PRO A 83 1.03 32.16 8.89
CA PRO A 83 2.31 32.41 8.26
C PRO A 83 3.42 31.41 8.65
N ALA A 84 3.34 30.85 9.86
CA ALA A 84 4.28 29.84 10.34
C ALA A 84 4.06 28.49 9.65
N GLU A 85 2.81 28.04 9.55
CA GLU A 85 2.45 26.78 8.88
C GLU A 85 2.79 26.82 7.39
N ARG A 86 2.55 27.96 6.72
CA ARG A 86 2.90 28.16 5.32
C ARG A 86 4.41 27.97 5.08
N ARG A 87 5.25 28.61 5.89
CA ARG A 87 6.72 28.46 5.82
C ARG A 87 7.17 27.02 6.09
N TYR A 88 6.51 26.34 7.02
CA TYR A 88 6.82 24.94 7.32
C TYR A 88 6.49 24.03 6.12
N MET A 89 5.34 24.22 5.48
CA MET A 89 4.96 23.45 4.29
C MET A 89 5.93 23.69 3.14
N GLU A 90 6.24 24.94 2.83
CA GLU A 90 7.23 25.29 1.80
C GLU A 90 8.59 24.63 2.06
N GLN A 91 9.08 24.69 3.30
CA GLN A 91 10.34 24.05 3.67
C GLN A 91 10.27 22.53 3.57
N ARG A 92 9.15 21.93 3.98
CA ARG A 92 8.92 20.48 3.86
C ARG A 92 8.93 20.06 2.40
N ASP A 93 8.29 20.83 1.52
CA ASP A 93 8.23 20.57 0.09
C ASP A 93 9.61 20.71 -0.56
N GLN A 94 10.39 21.73 -0.20
CA GLN A 94 11.78 21.87 -0.63
C GLN A 94 12.63 20.64 -0.23
N ILE A 95 12.52 20.21 1.02
CA ILE A 95 13.23 19.01 1.52
C ILE A 95 12.76 17.76 0.78
N ASN A 96 11.45 17.63 0.52
CA ASN A 96 10.87 16.50 -0.18
C ASN A 96 11.34 16.43 -1.63
N LEU A 97 11.35 17.55 -2.36
CA LEU A 97 11.87 17.61 -3.73
C LEU A 97 13.35 17.19 -3.78
N HIS A 98 14.16 17.67 -2.86
CA HIS A 98 15.58 17.28 -2.78
C HIS A 98 15.77 15.80 -2.41
N LYS A 99 14.96 15.25 -1.49
CA LYS A 99 14.95 13.82 -1.18
C LYS A 99 14.49 12.99 -2.37
N LEU A 100 13.43 13.41 -3.05
CA LEU A 100 12.84 12.73 -4.21
C LEU A 100 13.84 12.68 -5.37
N ALA A 101 14.53 13.77 -5.66
CA ALA A 101 15.57 13.80 -6.69
C ALA A 101 16.74 12.82 -6.42
N LYS A 102 17.02 12.53 -5.14
CA LYS A 102 18.03 11.54 -4.75
C LYS A 102 17.52 10.11 -4.82
N THR A 103 16.29 9.87 -4.33
CA THR A 103 15.72 8.53 -4.25
C THR A 103 15.13 8.04 -5.57
N SER A 104 14.76 8.95 -6.50
CA SER A 104 14.18 8.63 -7.80
C SER A 104 15.11 7.79 -8.69
N ASN A 105 16.43 7.88 -8.47
CA ASN A 105 17.40 7.15 -9.28
C ASN A 105 17.45 5.64 -8.98
N LYS A 106 16.91 5.18 -7.84
CA LYS A 106 17.01 3.79 -7.42
C LYS A 106 15.69 3.03 -7.67
N SER A 107 15.78 1.87 -8.31
CA SER A 107 14.63 0.96 -8.41
C SER A 107 14.28 0.38 -7.03
N HIS A 108 13.06 -0.14 -6.87
CA HIS A 108 12.69 -0.88 -5.65
C HIS A 108 13.62 -2.08 -5.42
N ARG A 109 14.02 -2.77 -6.49
CA ARG A 109 14.99 -3.86 -6.42
C ARG A 109 16.33 -3.38 -5.85
N ASP A 110 16.84 -2.25 -6.32
CA ASP A 110 18.11 -1.70 -5.87
C ASP A 110 18.03 -1.27 -4.40
N ARG A 111 16.89 -0.68 -3.99
CA ARG A 111 16.63 -0.36 -2.58
C ARG A 111 16.65 -1.61 -1.68
N ILE A 112 16.07 -2.72 -2.13
CA ILE A 112 16.11 -4.00 -1.40
C ILE A 112 17.55 -4.54 -1.37
N GLN A 113 18.27 -4.47 -2.48
CA GLN A 113 19.66 -4.95 -2.54
C GLN A 113 20.58 -4.15 -1.61
N ASP A 114 20.49 -2.81 -1.63
CA ASP A 114 21.23 -1.92 -0.73
C ASP A 114 20.92 -2.24 0.74
N PHE A 115 19.64 -2.47 1.06
CA PHE A 115 19.20 -2.82 2.41
C PHE A 115 19.77 -4.18 2.85
N ASN A 116 19.72 -5.19 1.99
CA ASN A 116 20.29 -6.51 2.28
C ASN A 116 21.81 -6.45 2.44
N GLN A 117 22.49 -5.66 1.62
CA GLN A 117 23.92 -5.43 1.74
C GLN A 117 24.26 -4.71 3.06
N TYR A 118 23.46 -3.71 3.45
CA TYR A 118 23.59 -3.05 4.74
C TYR A 118 23.46 -4.07 5.88
N LEU A 119 22.41 -4.90 5.89
CA LEU A 119 22.22 -5.93 6.90
C LEU A 119 23.37 -6.94 6.96
N ALA A 120 23.91 -7.35 5.82
CA ALA A 120 25.06 -8.26 5.76
C ALA A 120 26.34 -7.64 6.33
N ASN A 121 26.47 -6.30 6.24
CA ASN A 121 27.62 -5.56 6.75
C ASN A 121 27.43 -5.08 8.20
N MET A 122 26.22 -5.16 8.76
CA MET A 122 25.97 -4.76 10.14
C MET A 122 26.68 -5.72 11.09
N SER A 123 27.31 -5.18 12.12
CA SER A 123 27.97 -6.01 13.15
C SER A 123 26.93 -6.83 13.90
N GLU A 124 27.21 -8.11 14.08
CA GLU A 124 26.43 -8.98 14.97
C GLU A 124 26.62 -8.56 16.44
N HIS A 125 27.79 -8.02 16.77
CA HIS A 125 28.18 -7.64 18.12
C HIS A 125 28.32 -6.12 18.24
N TYR A 126 27.49 -5.51 19.09
CA TYR A 126 27.50 -4.08 19.38
C TYR A 126 28.28 -3.73 20.65
N ASP A 127 29.00 -4.70 21.21
CA ASP A 127 29.81 -4.52 22.42
C ASP A 127 31.29 -4.67 22.09
N ILE A 128 32.13 -3.95 22.83
CA ILE A 128 33.57 -3.97 22.65
C ILE A 128 34.09 -5.24 23.36
N PRO A 129 34.87 -6.09 22.67
CA PRO A 129 35.45 -7.25 23.32
C PRO A 129 36.31 -6.79 24.51
N LYS A 130 36.13 -7.43 25.66
CA LYS A 130 36.87 -7.11 26.88
C LYS A 130 38.36 -7.36 26.66
N VAL A 131 39.15 -6.30 26.58
CA VAL A 131 40.61 -6.38 26.53
C VAL A 131 41.16 -6.62 27.94
N GLY A 132 41.89 -7.73 28.12
CA GLY A 132 42.60 -8.02 29.37
C GLY A 132 43.94 -7.28 29.42
N PRO A 133 44.41 -6.87 30.60
CA PRO A 133 45.77 -6.34 30.75
C PRO A 133 46.74 -7.51 30.52
N GLY A 134 47.40 -7.51 29.35
CA GLY A 134 48.62 -8.27 29.11
C GLY A 134 49.81 -7.56 29.74
#